data_AF-A0AAW9W922-F1
#
_entry.id   AF-A0AAW9W922-F1
#
_cell.length_a   1.000
_cell.length_b   1.000
_cell.length_c   1.000
_cell.angle_alpha   90.00
_cell.angle_beta   90.00
_cell.angle_gamma   90.00
#
_symmetry.space_group_name_H-M   'P 1'
#
loop_
_entity.id
_entity.type
_entity.pdbx_description
1 polymer ?
#
loop_
_entity_poly.entity_id
_entity_poly.type
_entity_poly.pdbx_seq_one_letter_code
_entity_poly.pdbx_strand_id
1 'polypeptide(L)'
;ATGPVTSDALAEKIHALNDGDGFYFYDAAAPLIDVNTIDMSKVYLKSRYDKGEAAYLNAPMTKQEFMDFHEALVNAEEAPLNS
;
A
#
# COMPACT_ATOMS: atom_id res chain seq x y z
N ALA A 1 22.35 9.80 7.82
CA ALA A 1 22.34 8.96 6.61
C ALA A 1 22.92 7.58 6.93
N THR A 2 22.27 6.83 7.83
CA THR A 2 22.73 5.50 8.28
C THR A 2 22.14 4.34 7.49
N GLY A 3 21.28 4.64 6.51
CA GLY A 3 20.71 3.64 5.59
C GLY A 3 19.60 2.79 6.21
N PRO A 4 19.15 1.74 5.47
CA PRO A 4 18.03 0.89 5.87
C PRO A 4 18.32 0.02 7.10
N VAL A 5 19.59 -0.11 7.49
CA VAL A 5 20.05 -0.92 8.63
C VAL A 5 20.62 -0.01 9.72
N THR A 6 19.81 0.92 10.21
CA THR A 6 20.21 1.85 11.28
C THR A 6 20.43 1.07 12.59
N SER A 7 21.51 1.36 13.31
CA SER A 7 21.82 0.66 14.56
C SER A 7 20.78 0.91 15.65
N ASP A 8 20.56 -0.09 16.50
CA ASP A 8 19.59 -0.04 17.61
C ASP A 8 19.77 1.23 18.47
N ALA A 9 21.01 1.55 18.85
CA ALA A 9 21.32 2.71 19.67
C ALA A 9 20.95 4.06 19.02
N LEU A 10 20.93 4.14 17.68
CA LEU A 10 20.49 5.34 16.97
C LEU A 10 18.97 5.31 16.74
N ALA A 11 18.41 4.13 16.44
CA ALA A 11 16.97 3.91 16.30
C ALA A 11 16.20 4.33 17.57
N GLU A 12 16.66 3.89 18.75
CA GLU A 12 16.07 4.24 20.04
C GLU A 12 16.01 5.75 20.26
N LYS A 13 17.08 6.47 19.88
CA LYS A 13 17.14 7.92 19.99
C LYS A 13 16.16 8.61 19.04
N ILE A 14 16.00 8.10 17.82
CA ILE A 14 15.05 8.63 16.84
C ILE A 14 13.61 8.39 17.30
N HIS A 15 13.31 7.19 17.82
CA HIS A 15 12.00 6.91 18.41
C HIS A 15 11.69 7.84 19.58
N ALA A 16 12.64 8.06 20.49
CA ALA A 16 12.45 8.99 21.61
C ALA A 16 12.23 10.44 21.16
N LEU A 17 12.73 10.85 19.99
CA LEU A 17 12.50 12.18 19.43
C LEU A 17 11.11 12.33 18.77
N ASN A 18 10.51 11.23 18.34
CA ASN A 18 9.23 11.21 17.61
C ASN A 18 8.07 10.62 18.44
N ASP A 19 8.19 10.60 19.78
CA ASP A 19 7.20 9.98 20.69
C ASP A 19 6.86 8.51 20.36
N GLY A 20 7.79 7.80 19.71
CA GLY A 20 7.65 6.40 19.31
C GLY A 20 6.96 6.15 17.97
N ASP A 21 6.42 7.17 17.30
CA ASP A 21 5.71 7.03 16.01
C ASP A 21 6.58 7.36 14.80
N GLY A 22 6.21 6.83 13.62
CA GLY A 22 6.74 7.27 12.33
C GLY A 22 8.15 6.78 11.95
N PHE A 23 8.71 5.79 12.67
CA PHE A 23 9.99 5.16 12.30
C PHE A 23 9.88 3.63 12.31
N TYR A 24 9.97 3.02 11.12
CA TYR A 24 9.75 1.60 10.86
C TYR A 24 10.88 1.01 10.02
N PHE A 25 11.14 -0.29 10.20
CA PHE A 25 12.22 -1.01 9.53
C PHE A 25 11.79 -1.78 8.28
N TYR A 26 10.49 -1.87 8.04
CA TYR A 26 9.91 -2.54 6.90
C TYR A 26 9.02 -1.56 6.17
N ASP A 27 9.06 -1.61 4.84
CA ASP A 27 8.04 -0.99 4.01
C ASP A 27 6.89 -1.98 3.76
N ALA A 28 5.78 -1.43 3.31
CA ALA A 28 4.62 -2.19 2.82
C ALA A 28 4.04 -1.42 1.62
N ALA A 29 4.92 -1.08 0.67
CA ALA A 29 4.57 -0.23 -0.45
C ALA A 29 3.64 -0.98 -1.42
N ALA A 30 2.45 -0.45 -1.63
CA ALA A 30 1.59 -0.88 -2.72
C ALA A 30 2.07 -0.26 -4.04
N PRO A 31 1.77 -0.89 -5.20
CA PRO A 31 2.03 -0.29 -6.51
C PRO A 31 1.36 1.10 -6.64
N LEU A 32 2.07 2.05 -7.24
CA LEU A 32 1.55 3.38 -7.58
C LEU A 32 1.22 3.45 -9.07
N ILE A 33 0.05 3.97 -9.40
CA ILE A 33 -0.46 4.09 -10.77
C ILE A 33 -0.67 5.56 -11.12
N ASP A 34 -0.23 5.99 -12.30
CA ASP A 34 -0.53 7.32 -12.82
C ASP A 34 -2.02 7.41 -13.18
N VAL A 35 -2.71 8.39 -12.58
CA VAL A 35 -4.16 8.61 -12.79
C VAL A 35 -4.52 8.82 -14.26
N ASN A 36 -3.62 9.36 -15.07
CA ASN A 36 -3.86 9.59 -16.50
C ASN A 36 -3.92 8.29 -17.31
N THR A 37 -3.49 7.17 -16.74
CA THR A 37 -3.52 5.84 -17.37
C THR A 37 -4.76 5.03 -16.99
N ILE A 38 -5.62 5.56 -16.09
CA ILE A 38 -6.81 4.86 -15.59
C ILE A 38 -8.00 5.11 -16.53
N ASP A 39 -8.70 4.04 -16.91
CA ASP A 39 -10.01 4.14 -17.57
C ASP A 39 -11.06 4.63 -16.56
N MET A 40 -11.30 5.95 -16.57
CA MET A 40 -12.23 6.61 -15.65
C MET A 40 -13.70 6.19 -15.82
N SER A 41 -14.05 5.50 -16.92
CA SER A 41 -15.42 4.99 -17.11
C SER A 41 -15.73 3.76 -16.26
N LYS A 42 -14.70 3.09 -15.73
CA LYS A 42 -14.82 1.85 -14.95
C LYS A 42 -14.64 2.03 -13.45
N VAL A 43 -14.41 3.25 -12.97
CA VAL A 43 -14.10 3.56 -11.58
C VAL A 43 -14.97 4.71 -11.08
N TYR A 44 -15.06 4.88 -9.75
CA TYR A 44 -15.80 5.99 -9.15
C TYR A 44 -15.11 6.55 -7.90
N LEU A 45 -15.15 7.88 -7.75
CA LEU A 45 -14.57 8.60 -6.61
C LEU A 45 -15.57 8.65 -5.46
N LYS A 46 -15.29 7.96 -4.34
CA LYS A 46 -16.17 7.93 -3.17
C LYS A 46 -15.46 7.46 -1.91
N SER A 47 -15.80 8.10 -0.79
CA SER A 47 -15.44 7.63 0.57
C SER A 47 -16.54 6.73 1.13
N ARG A 48 -16.18 5.81 2.04
CA ARG A 48 -17.15 4.88 2.64
C ARG A 48 -18.25 5.64 3.40
N TYR A 49 -19.49 5.17 3.26
CA TYR A 49 -20.67 5.73 3.93
C TYR A 49 -20.93 7.23 3.68
N ASP A 50 -20.39 7.79 2.59
CA ASP A 50 -20.50 9.21 2.26
C ASP A 50 -20.01 10.14 3.38
N LYS A 51 -19.05 9.65 4.19
CA LYS A 51 -18.43 10.43 5.27
C LYS A 51 -17.21 11.18 4.75
N GLY A 52 -17.25 12.50 4.87
CA GLY A 52 -16.14 13.39 4.51
C GLY A 52 -16.01 13.61 3.01
N GLU A 53 -14.92 14.27 2.61
CA GLU A 53 -14.57 14.48 1.20
C GLU A 53 -14.26 13.13 0.52
N ALA A 54 -14.63 13.00 -0.75
CA ALA A 54 -14.38 11.79 -1.52
C ALA A 54 -12.87 11.66 -1.81
N ALA A 55 -12.20 10.75 -1.11
CA ALA A 55 -10.74 10.64 -1.11
C ALA A 55 -10.20 9.39 -1.84
N TYR A 56 -11.09 8.49 -2.28
CA TYR A 56 -10.69 7.20 -2.85
C TYR A 56 -11.34 6.94 -4.20
N LEU A 57 -10.53 6.50 -5.15
CA LEU A 57 -10.99 5.96 -6.43
C LEU A 57 -11.23 4.46 -6.27
N ASN A 58 -12.46 4.02 -6.54
CA ASN A 58 -12.90 2.66 -6.33
C ASN A 58 -13.03 1.93 -7.68
N ALA A 59 -12.41 0.76 -7.81
CA ALA A 59 -12.54 -0.13 -8.95
C ALA A 59 -13.44 -1.33 -8.56
N PRO A 60 -14.76 -1.27 -8.86
CA PRO A 60 -15.66 -2.35 -8.52
C PRO A 60 -15.36 -3.60 -9.36
N MET A 61 -15.55 -4.77 -8.75
CA MET A 61 -15.47 -6.06 -9.43
C MET A 61 -16.77 -6.83 -9.20
N THR A 62 -17.19 -7.56 -10.23
CA THR A 62 -18.14 -8.66 -10.11
C THR A 62 -17.49 -9.82 -9.36
N LYS A 63 -18.33 -10.78 -8.93
CA LYS A 63 -17.81 -12.00 -8.30
C LYS A 63 -16.84 -12.76 -9.20
N GLN A 64 -17.15 -12.87 -10.50
CA GLN A 64 -16.30 -13.61 -11.43
C GLN A 64 -14.94 -12.94 -11.59
N GLU A 65 -14.91 -11.62 -11.84
CA GLU A 65 -13.66 -10.85 -11.96
C GLU A 65 -12.79 -10.97 -10.70
N PHE A 66 -13.40 -10.96 -9.51
CA PHE A 66 -12.68 -11.18 -8.27
C PHE A 66 -12.06 -12.59 -8.19
N MET A 67 -12.81 -13.63 -8.58
CA MET A 67 -12.30 -15.00 -8.56
C MET A 67 -11.16 -15.20 -9.55
N ASP A 68 -11.28 -14.63 -10.75
CA ASP A 68 -10.23 -14.69 -11.78
C ASP A 68 -8.96 -13.94 -11.31
N PHE A 69 -9.13 -12.76 -10.72
CA PHE A 69 -8.02 -11.99 -10.13
C PHE A 69 -7.35 -12.74 -8.97
N HIS A 70 -8.15 -13.34 -8.09
CA HIS A 70 -7.63 -14.12 -6.98
C HIS A 70 -6.84 -15.34 -7.47
N GLU A 71 -7.34 -16.07 -8.46
CA GLU A 71 -6.62 -17.20 -9.06
C GLU A 71 -5.29 -16.76 -9.68
N ALA A 72 -5.27 -15.63 -10.40
CA ALA A 72 -4.03 -15.08 -10.94
C ALA A 72 -3.05 -14.68 -9.83
N LEU A 73 -3.54 -14.08 -8.75
CA LEU A 73 -2.71 -13.57 -7.65
C LEU A 73 -2.02 -14.71 -6.88
N VAL A 74 -2.74 -15.78 -6.54
CA VAL A 74 -2.18 -16.89 -5.74
C VAL A 74 -1.20 -17.77 -6.53
N ASN A 75 -1.17 -17.63 -7.85
CA ASN A 75 -0.25 -18.35 -8.74
C ASN A 75 0.82 -17.43 -9.35
N ALA A 76 0.88 -16.16 -8.95
CA ALA A 76 1.83 -15.20 -9.48
C ALA A 76 3.27 -15.52 -9.03
N GLU A 77 4.24 -15.11 -9.83
CA GLU A 77 5.64 -15.18 -9.43
C GLU A 77 5.92 -14.16 -8.32
N GLU A 78 6.65 -14.59 -7.30
CA GLU A 78 7.03 -13.75 -6.16
C GLU A 78 8.54 -13.48 -6.17
N ALA A 79 8.93 -12.29 -5.70
CA ALA A 79 10.33 -12.00 -5.45
C ALA A 79 10.86 -12.95 -4.36
N PRO A 80 12.09 -13.48 -4.48
CA PRO A 80 12.67 -14.33 -3.45
C PRO A 80 12.71 -13.62 -2.09
N LEU A 81 12.19 -14.29 -1.06
CA LEU A 81 12.33 -13.82 0.32
C LEU A 81 13.78 -14.00 0.76
N ASN A 82 14.47 -12.90 1.00
CA ASN A 82 15.77 -12.91 1.65
C ASN A 82 15.52 -12.91 3.16
N SER A 83 15.51 -14.10 3.76
CA SER A 83 15.44 -14.31 5.22
C SER A 83 16.80 -14.24 5.87
#